data_AF-A0ABC8SGB7-F1
#
_entry.id   AF-A0ABC8SGB7-F1
#
_cell.length_a   1.000
_cell.length_b   1.000
_cell.length_c   1.000
_cell.angle_alpha   90.00
_cell.angle_beta   90.00
_cell.angle_gamma   90.00
#
_symmetry.space_group_name_H-M   'P 1'
#
loop_
_entity.id
_entity.type
_entity.pdbx_description
1 polymer ?
#
loop_
_entity_poly.entity_id
_entity_poly.type
_entity_poly.pdbx_seq_one_letter_code
_entity_poly.pdbx_strand_id
1 'polypeptide(L)'
;MRRKSKLQASLLDVRVHVESNNPKRPAVAKYLQNLFDLEAERGRKVLPVDNLLVGKTRKEASRMFFEALVLKTRDYIHVEQENPFDTINIKPGVKLLKSCF
;
A
#
# COMPACT_ATOMS: atom_id res chain seq x y z
N MET A 1 26.94 15.76 -10.26
CA MET A 1 25.60 15.19 -10.52
C MET A 1 25.14 14.37 -9.32
N ARG A 2 23.85 14.51 -8.95
CA ARG A 2 23.23 14.16 -7.66
C ARG A 2 23.26 12.66 -7.33
N ARG A 3 24.00 12.27 -6.29
CA ARG A 3 23.71 11.05 -5.51
C ARG A 3 22.54 11.32 -4.55
N LYS A 4 21.32 11.39 -5.07
CA LYS A 4 20.09 11.34 -4.26
C LYS A 4 19.61 9.88 -4.25
N SER A 5 20.38 9.00 -3.63
CA SER A 5 20.08 7.56 -3.60
C SER A 5 19.90 7.10 -2.16
N LYS A 6 18.77 6.43 -1.90
CA LYS A 6 18.38 5.68 -0.70
C LYS A 6 17.79 6.45 0.49
N LEU A 7 18.28 7.63 0.87
CA LEU A 7 17.77 8.34 2.06
C LEU A 7 16.39 9.01 1.88
N GLN A 8 15.99 9.37 0.65
CA GLN A 8 14.67 9.97 0.42
C GLN A 8 13.53 8.93 0.41
N ALA A 9 13.81 7.67 0.11
CA ALA A 9 12.80 6.61 0.15
C ALA A 9 12.43 6.24 1.60
N SER A 10 13.42 6.20 2.51
CA SER A 10 13.18 5.99 3.94
C SER A 10 12.48 7.17 4.64
N LEU A 11 12.59 8.38 4.09
CA LEU A 11 11.93 9.58 4.63
C LEU A 11 10.43 9.67 4.30
N LEU A 12 9.94 8.88 3.34
CA LEU A 12 8.51 8.77 3.04
C LEU A 12 7.79 7.73 3.90
N ASP A 13 8.50 6.73 4.42
CA ASP A 13 7.91 5.70 5.30
C ASP A 13 7.74 6.15 6.75
N VAL A 14 8.56 7.09 7.24
CA VAL A 14 8.48 7.58 8.64
C VAL A 14 7.43 8.69 8.82
N ARG A 15 6.90 9.27 7.74
CA ARG A 15 5.91 10.37 7.80
C ARG A 15 4.48 9.96 7.49
N VAL A 16 4.15 8.67 7.54
CA VAL A 16 2.79 8.26 7.94
C VAL A 16 2.72 8.26 9.48
N HIS A 17 3.24 9.32 10.10
CA HIS A 17 2.90 9.63 11.47
C HIS A 17 1.41 9.93 11.46
N VAL A 18 0.72 9.26 12.36
CA VAL A 18 -0.71 9.31 12.61
C VAL A 18 -1.08 10.74 13.05
N GLU A 19 -1.12 11.67 12.11
CA GLU A 19 -1.61 13.03 12.31
C GLU A 19 -2.43 13.46 11.09
N SER A 20 -3.66 12.95 11.06
CA SER A 20 -4.77 13.73 10.54
C SER A 20 -6.00 13.27 11.29
N ASN A 21 -6.50 14.14 12.17
CA ASN A 21 -7.82 14.06 12.81
C ASN A 21 -8.94 14.18 11.75
N ASN A 22 -8.95 13.28 10.77
CA ASN A 22 -9.96 13.21 9.74
C ASN A 22 -10.20 11.72 9.39
N PRO A 23 -11.40 11.17 9.66
CA PRO A 23 -11.72 9.79 9.34
C PRO A 23 -11.97 9.68 7.84
N LYS A 24 -10.91 9.72 7.03
CA LYS A 24 -11.03 9.54 5.59
C LYS A 24 -10.07 8.45 5.12
N ARG A 25 -10.71 7.39 4.62
CA ARG A 25 -10.23 6.21 3.88
C ARG A 25 -9.27 6.47 2.67
N PRO A 26 -9.07 7.69 2.10
CA PRO A 26 -8.15 7.89 0.97
C PRO A 26 -6.67 7.60 1.26
N ALA A 27 -6.22 7.68 2.52
CA ALA A 27 -4.78 7.62 2.81
C ALA A 27 -4.11 6.30 2.38
N VAL A 28 -4.74 5.15 2.67
CA VAL A 28 -4.20 3.83 2.27
C VAL A 28 -4.41 3.58 0.78
N ALA A 29 -5.55 4.00 0.23
CA ALA A 29 -5.82 3.87 -1.21
C ALA A 29 -4.77 4.64 -2.04
N LYS A 30 -4.50 5.90 -1.66
CA LYS A 30 -3.50 6.76 -2.30
C LYS A 30 -2.08 6.23 -2.12
N TYR A 31 -1.77 5.67 -0.94
CA TYR A 31 -0.50 5.01 -0.70
C TYR A 31 -0.30 3.79 -1.61
N LEU A 32 -1.32 2.92 -1.73
CA LEU A 32 -1.27 1.76 -2.63
C LEU A 32 -1.18 2.18 -4.10
N GLN A 33 -1.91 3.23 -4.51
CA GLN A 33 -1.82 3.78 -5.87
C GLN A 33 -0.38 4.20 -6.20
N ASN A 34 0.26 5.01 -5.34
CA ASN A 34 1.65 5.43 -5.52
C ASN A 34 2.63 4.25 -5.56
N LEU A 35 2.41 3.21 -4.74
CA LEU A 35 3.24 2.01 -4.75
C LEU A 35 3.07 1.21 -6.05
N PHE A 36 1.85 1.10 -6.58
CA PHE A 36 1.62 0.45 -7.87
C PHE A 36 2.24 1.22 -9.02
N ASP A 37 2.23 2.55 -8.99
CA ASP A 37 2.90 3.37 -9.99
C ASP A 37 4.42 3.12 -9.97
N LEU A 38 5.03 3.08 -8.78
CA LEU A 38 6.45 2.77 -8.60
C LEU A 38 6.82 1.34 -9.06
N GLU A 39 5.95 0.37 -8.80
CA GLU A 39 6.17 -1.01 -9.23
C GLU A 39 5.90 -1.23 -10.72
N ALA A 40 5.01 -0.44 -11.32
CA ALA A 40 4.76 -0.43 -12.75
C ALA A 40 6.00 0.03 -13.53
N GLU A 41 6.77 1.00 -13.00
CA GLU A 41 8.09 1.39 -13.56
C GLU A 41 9.08 0.22 -13.57
N ARG A 42 8.92 -0.76 -12.67
CA ARG A 42 9.73 -1.97 -12.56
C ARG A 42 9.15 -3.16 -13.32
N GLY A 43 8.04 -2.97 -14.03
CA GLY A 43 7.30 -4.03 -14.73
C GLY A 43 6.55 -4.99 -13.81
N ARG A 44 6.45 -4.69 -12.50
CA ARG A 44 5.72 -5.51 -11.53
C ARG A 44 4.30 -4.96 -11.33
N LYS A 45 3.33 -5.85 -11.24
CA LYS A 45 1.90 -5.50 -11.02
C LYS A 45 1.29 -6.14 -9.79
N VAL A 46 2.14 -6.70 -8.93
CA VAL A 46 1.76 -7.43 -7.71
C VAL A 46 2.55 -6.86 -6.54
N LEU A 47 1.85 -6.56 -5.46
CA LEU A 47 2.42 -6.10 -4.19
C LEU A 47 2.17 -7.16 -3.11
N PRO A 48 3.21 -7.86 -2.65
CA PRO A 48 3.13 -8.70 -1.47
C PRO A 48 2.85 -7.85 -0.22
N VAL A 49 1.90 -8.26 0.61
CA VAL A 49 1.60 -7.58 1.89
C VAL A 49 2.81 -7.59 2.82
N ASP A 50 3.60 -8.65 2.83
CA ASP A 50 4.79 -8.75 3.69
C ASP A 50 5.76 -7.59 3.44
N ASN A 51 5.92 -7.18 2.18
CA ASN A 51 6.73 -6.02 1.80
C ASN A 51 6.10 -4.70 2.27
N LEU A 52 4.78 -4.60 2.27
CA LEU A 52 4.03 -3.44 2.75
C LEU A 52 4.16 -3.24 4.26
N LEU A 53 4.43 -4.31 5.00
CA LEU A 53 4.46 -4.34 6.46
C LEU A 53 5.87 -4.17 7.04
N VAL A 54 6.91 -4.16 6.21
CA VAL A 54 8.30 -3.98 6.66
C VAL A 54 8.43 -2.67 7.47
N GLY A 55 8.98 -2.78 8.68
CA GLY A 55 9.21 -1.64 9.57
C GLY A 55 7.96 -1.07 10.25
N LYS A 56 6.76 -1.63 10.02
CA LYS A 56 5.53 -1.19 10.70
C LYS A 56 5.36 -1.86 12.06
N THR A 57 4.80 -1.11 13.00
CA THR A 57 4.33 -1.67 14.27
C THR A 57 3.14 -2.60 14.05
N ARG A 58 2.84 -3.46 15.03
CA ARG A 58 1.65 -4.34 14.99
C ARG A 58 0.36 -3.55 14.75
N LYS A 59 0.20 -2.40 15.40
CA LYS A 59 -0.97 -1.52 15.25
C LYS A 59 -1.12 -1.03 13.81
N GLU A 60 -0.02 -0.60 13.20
CA GLU A 60 -0.03 -0.12 11.81
C GLU A 60 -0.27 -1.28 10.83
N ALA A 61 0.34 -2.43 11.07
CA ALA A 61 0.12 -3.62 10.25
C ALA A 61 -1.34 -4.07 10.27
N SER A 62 -1.94 -4.15 11.46
CA SER A 62 -3.37 -4.46 11.61
C SER A 62 -4.26 -3.41 10.92
N ARG A 63 -3.92 -2.12 11.01
CA ARG A 63 -4.64 -1.07 10.30
C ARG A 63 -4.54 -1.24 8.79
N MET A 64 -3.34 -1.47 8.25
CA MET A 64 -3.12 -1.68 6.82
C MET A 64 -3.89 -2.90 6.31
N PHE A 65 -3.87 -4.01 7.06
CA PHE A 65 -4.62 -5.21 6.74
C PHE A 65 -6.13 -4.95 6.68
N PHE A 66 -6.69 -4.31 7.71
CA PHE A 66 -8.13 -4.03 7.74
C PHE A 66 -8.55 -3.05 6.63
N GLU A 67 -7.76 -2.02 6.36
CA GLU A 67 -8.03 -1.09 5.25
C GLU A 67 -7.92 -1.79 3.89
N ALA A 68 -7.01 -2.73 3.71
CA ALA A 68 -6.96 -3.57 2.50
C ALA A 68 -8.26 -4.39 2.33
N LEU A 69 -8.82 -4.94 3.41
CA LEU A 69 -10.14 -5.61 3.35
C LEU A 69 -11.25 -4.65 2.91
N VAL A 70 -11.26 -3.42 3.44
CA VAL A 70 -12.23 -2.38 3.04
C VAL A 70 -12.07 -2.01 1.56
N LEU A 71 -10.84 -1.96 1.04
CA LEU A 71 -10.59 -1.70 -0.37
C LEU A 71 -11.01 -2.88 -1.26
N LYS A 72 -10.77 -4.12 -0.81
CA LYS A 72 -11.19 -5.34 -1.52
C LYS A 72 -12.71 -5.43 -1.62
N THR A 73 -13.45 -5.19 -0.53
CA THR A 73 -14.93 -5.24 -0.49
C THR A 73 -15.61 -4.20 -1.39
N ARG A 74 -14.87 -3.19 -1.86
CA ARG A 74 -15.37 -2.14 -2.75
C ARG A 74 -14.80 -2.22 -4.18
N ASP A 75 -14.06 -3.29 -4.48
CA ASP A 75 -13.34 -3.56 -5.73
C ASP A 75 -12.26 -2.53 -6.11
N TYR A 76 -11.65 -1.86 -5.13
CA TYR A 76 -10.48 -1.02 -5.42
C TYR A 76 -9.23 -1.88 -5.66
N ILE A 77 -9.11 -3.02 -4.98
CA ILE A 77 -7.97 -3.92 -5.13
C ILE A 77 -8.43 -5.35 -5.33
N HIS A 78 -7.58 -6.14 -5.96
CA HIS A 78 -7.70 -7.59 -5.96
C HIS A 78 -6.67 -8.19 -5.01
N VAL A 79 -7.07 -9.24 -4.29
CA VAL A 79 -6.28 -9.87 -3.23
C VAL A 79 -6.32 -11.36 -3.45
N GLU A 80 -5.15 -12.00 -3.42
CA GLU A 80 -4.96 -13.44 -3.61
C GLU A 80 -4.08 -13.99 -2.48
N GLN A 81 -4.50 -15.13 -1.91
CA GLN A 81 -3.73 -15.94 -0.97
C GLN A 81 -3.96 -17.41 -1.35
N GLU A 82 -2.89 -18.14 -1.62
CA GLU A 82 -2.97 -19.51 -2.13
C GLU A 82 -3.23 -20.52 -1.01
N ASN A 83 -2.44 -20.43 0.07
CA ASN A 83 -2.53 -21.32 1.22
C ASN A 83 -2.84 -20.53 2.51
N PRO A 84 -3.45 -21.16 3.53
CA PRO A 84 -3.64 -20.53 4.83
C PRO A 84 -2.32 -20.00 5.39
N PHE A 85 -2.33 -18.75 5.86
CA PHE A 85 -1.16 -18.03 6.42
C PHE A 85 0.01 -17.79 5.46
N ASP A 86 -0.20 -17.99 4.16
CA ASP A 86 0.78 -17.70 3.12
C ASP A 86 0.80 -16.22 2.74
N THR A 87 1.78 -15.81 1.93
CA THR A 87 1.91 -14.44 1.42
C THR A 87 0.62 -14.01 0.72
N ILE A 88 0.14 -12.84 1.12
CA ILE A 88 -1.02 -12.20 0.51
C ILE A 88 -0.54 -11.26 -0.59
N ASN A 89 -1.00 -11.49 -1.81
CA ASN A 89 -0.67 -10.69 -2.97
C ASN A 89 -1.79 -9.70 -3.31
N ILE A 90 -1.45 -8.42 -3.44
CA ILE A 90 -2.39 -7.36 -3.85
C ILE A 90 -2.10 -6.94 -5.28
N LYS A 91 -3.16 -6.83 -6.10
CA LYS A 91 -3.13 -6.30 -7.47
C LYS A 91 -4.03 -5.07 -7.56
N PRO A 92 -3.69 -4.08 -8.41
CA PRO A 92 -4.52 -2.89 -8.57
C PRO A 92 -5.83 -3.24 -9.26
N GLY A 93 -6.95 -2.76 -8.70
CA GLY A 93 -8.25 -2.80 -9.37
C GLY A 93 -8.45 -1.58 -10.26
N VAL A 94 -9.32 -1.71 -11.28
CA VAL A 94 -9.60 -0.63 -12.23
C VAL A 94 -10.17 0.61 -11.54
N LYS A 95 -10.97 0.42 -10.47
CA LYS A 95 -11.50 1.54 -9.67
C LYS A 95 -10.37 2.33 -9.03
N LEU A 96 -9.37 1.68 -8.43
CA LEU A 96 -8.23 2.36 -7.80
C LEU A 96 -7.45 3.20 -8.81
N LEU A 97 -7.13 2.64 -9.98
CA LEU A 97 -6.35 3.35 -11.01
C LEU A 97 -7.08 4.57 -11.58
N LYS A 98 -8.42 4.54 -11.64
CA LYS A 98 -9.23 5.64 -12.15
C LYS A 98 -9.64 6.66 -11.07
N SER A 99 -9.36 6.37 -9.81
CA SER A 99 -9.76 7.22 -8.70
C SER A 99 -8.81 8.39 -8.52
N CYS A 100 -9.37 9.57 -8.26
CA CYS A 100 -8.63 10.72 -7.75
C CYS A 100 -8.94 10.87 -6.26
N PHE A 101 -7.91 10.73 -5.41
CA PHE A 101 -8.00 10.68 -3.94
C PHE A 101 -7.36 11.88 -3.26
#